data_AF-Q04FP9-F1
#
_entry.id   AF-Q04FP9-F1
#
_cell.length_a   1.000
_cell.length_b   1.000
_cell.length_c   1.000
_cell.angle_alpha   90.00
_cell.angle_beta   90.00
_cell.angle_gamma   90.00
#
_symmetry.space_group_name_H-M   'P 1'
#
loop_
_entity.id
_entity.type
_entity.pdbx_description
1 polymer ?
#
loop_
_entity_poly.entity_id
_entity_poly.type
_entity_poly.pdbx_seq_one_letter_code
_entity_poly.pdbx_strand_id
1 'polypeptide(L)'
;MESNFKIGDEEFFKAWSSMKISDQKSAEKILKWLFHIADFKTGEDIRNLKITDIFSSDLSPKNFFWRDFAHLVQTAFPKGLVDENLSESEIDLAKRTHQFRYLIDEQMVFYVRRSFRLKELRLNDSQKLAAYLSSFPETKKFNLNLLAENKKDFYWAIESARLHEKISLKDLANRRNFRIFRPNLKIVIDFHIEFVLDSQGNFLYILGSGNNGPINGASYNFADYNDSKISLGRSCNHENSRHFNLDIEPIKYYDPLFRSELLKNYRAPTLKEFKRSPFFHHSIEYQSKRAALKFERMVNKSSVK
;
A
#
# COMPACT_ATOMS: atom_id res chain seq x y z
N MET A 1 -23.59 -22.89 -8.65
CA MET A 1 -22.89 -23.28 -7.42
C MET A 1 -22.33 -22.00 -6.83
N GLU A 2 -23.04 -21.42 -5.86
CA GLU A 2 -22.55 -20.31 -5.04
C GLU A 2 -21.49 -20.88 -4.10
N SER A 3 -20.25 -20.95 -4.58
CA SER A 3 -19.13 -21.39 -3.77
C SER A 3 -18.68 -20.20 -2.91
N ASN A 4 -19.02 -20.27 -1.63
CA ASN A 4 -18.77 -19.24 -0.63
C ASN A 4 -17.30 -19.31 -0.14
N PHE A 5 -16.31 -19.25 -1.06
CA PHE A 5 -14.89 -19.25 -0.71
C PHE A 5 -14.31 -17.84 -0.75
N LYS A 6 -13.40 -17.54 0.20
CA LYS A 6 -12.74 -16.24 0.31
C LYS A 6 -11.47 -16.21 -0.52
N ILE A 7 -11.05 -15.02 -0.91
CA ILE A 7 -9.76 -14.80 -1.55
C ILE A 7 -8.66 -15.26 -0.58
N GLY A 8 -7.89 -16.26 -1.02
CA GLY A 8 -6.80 -16.86 -0.24
C GLY A 8 -7.12 -18.16 0.48
N ASP A 9 -8.36 -18.67 0.44
CA ASP A 9 -8.66 -20.02 0.92
C ASP A 9 -8.21 -21.10 -0.09
N GLU A 10 -8.20 -22.37 0.34
CA GLU A 10 -7.72 -23.49 -0.49
C GLU A 10 -8.51 -23.63 -1.80
N GLU A 11 -9.84 -23.53 -1.75
CA GLU A 11 -10.70 -23.60 -2.93
C GLU A 11 -10.45 -22.44 -3.90
N PHE A 12 -10.23 -21.23 -3.36
CA PHE A 12 -9.82 -20.08 -4.15
C PHE A 12 -8.52 -20.35 -4.88
N PHE A 13 -7.49 -20.89 -4.21
CA PHE A 13 -6.21 -21.15 -4.86
C PHE A 13 -6.26 -22.28 -5.90
N LYS A 14 -7.11 -23.30 -5.68
CA LYS A 14 -7.41 -24.30 -6.72
C LYS A 14 -7.99 -23.64 -7.96
N ALA A 15 -8.99 -22.77 -7.79
CA ALA A 15 -9.58 -22.03 -8.91
C ALA A 15 -8.55 -21.09 -9.57
N TRP A 16 -7.83 -20.27 -8.79
CA TRP A 16 -6.81 -19.33 -9.25
C TRP A 16 -5.74 -20.00 -10.11
N SER A 17 -5.18 -21.12 -9.64
CA SER A 17 -4.13 -21.86 -10.35
C SER A 17 -4.55 -22.43 -11.71
N SER A 18 -5.86 -22.60 -11.93
CA SER A 18 -6.42 -23.08 -13.20
C SER A 18 -6.67 -21.96 -14.22
N MET A 19 -6.65 -20.70 -13.78
CA MET A 19 -6.93 -19.55 -14.64
C MET A 19 -5.73 -19.22 -15.51
N LYS A 20 -6.00 -18.87 -16.77
CA LYS A 20 -4.98 -18.45 -17.73
C LYS A 20 -5.15 -16.98 -18.04
N ILE A 21 -4.12 -16.20 -17.75
CA ILE A 21 -3.99 -14.79 -18.13
C ILE A 21 -3.19 -14.77 -19.43
N SER A 22 -3.88 -14.68 -20.57
CA SER A 22 -3.24 -14.65 -21.91
C SER A 22 -3.21 -13.26 -22.54
N ASP A 23 -4.19 -12.43 -22.18
CA ASP A 23 -4.44 -11.12 -22.79
C ASP A 23 -5.28 -10.23 -21.86
N GLN A 24 -5.48 -8.96 -22.25
CA GLN A 24 -6.23 -7.98 -21.50
C GLN A 24 -7.65 -8.44 -21.15
N LYS A 25 -8.40 -9.02 -22.10
CA LYS A 25 -9.79 -9.44 -21.89
C LYS A 25 -9.88 -10.57 -20.88
N SER A 26 -8.95 -11.53 -20.95
CA SER A 26 -8.85 -12.61 -19.96
C SER A 26 -8.54 -12.08 -18.56
N ALA A 27 -7.65 -11.08 -18.47
CA ALA A 27 -7.29 -10.45 -17.21
C ALA A 27 -8.48 -9.68 -16.59
N GLU A 28 -9.18 -8.87 -17.38
CA GLU A 28 -10.40 -8.17 -16.93
C GLU A 28 -11.47 -9.13 -16.44
N LYS A 29 -11.64 -10.29 -17.11
CA LYS A 29 -12.61 -11.32 -16.69
C LYS A 29 -12.25 -11.89 -15.32
N ILE A 30 -10.97 -12.12 -15.05
CA ILE A 30 -10.50 -12.63 -13.75
C ILE A 30 -10.65 -11.54 -12.67
N LEU A 31 -10.38 -10.27 -12.98
CA LEU A 31 -10.67 -9.16 -12.05
C LEU A 31 -12.16 -9.06 -11.71
N LYS A 32 -13.04 -9.18 -12.71
CA LYS A 32 -14.50 -9.21 -12.50
C LYS A 32 -14.91 -10.38 -11.60
N TRP A 33 -14.28 -11.55 -11.77
CA TRP A 33 -14.50 -12.70 -10.89
C TRP A 33 -14.01 -12.45 -9.45
N LEU A 34 -12.85 -11.82 -9.25
CA LEU A 34 -12.38 -11.42 -7.92
C LEU A 34 -13.35 -10.45 -7.24
N PHE A 35 -13.87 -9.46 -7.96
CA PHE A 35 -14.86 -8.53 -7.41
C PHE A 35 -16.22 -9.17 -7.17
N HIS A 36 -16.58 -10.21 -7.93
CA HIS A 36 -17.75 -11.01 -7.64
C HIS A 36 -17.61 -11.78 -6.31
N ILE A 37 -16.45 -12.41 -6.07
CA ILE A 37 -16.15 -13.07 -4.78
C ILE A 37 -16.20 -12.07 -3.62
N ALA A 38 -15.65 -10.87 -3.84
CA ALA A 38 -15.63 -9.82 -2.82
C ALA A 38 -16.99 -9.12 -2.60
N ASP A 39 -18.04 -9.51 -3.35
CA ASP A 39 -19.30 -8.78 -3.48
C ASP A 39 -19.14 -7.27 -3.77
N PHE A 40 -18.04 -6.90 -4.44
CA PHE A 40 -17.72 -5.51 -4.74
C PHE A 40 -18.42 -5.06 -6.02
N LYS A 41 -19.69 -4.67 -5.87
CA LYS A 41 -20.57 -4.25 -6.97
C LYS A 41 -20.20 -2.87 -7.53
N THR A 42 -20.61 -2.62 -8.77
CA THR A 42 -20.52 -1.29 -9.41
C THR A 42 -21.21 -0.24 -8.54
N GLY A 43 -20.52 0.86 -8.27
CA GLY A 43 -21.03 1.96 -7.44
C GLY A 43 -21.04 1.72 -5.93
N GLU A 44 -20.69 0.52 -5.45
CA GLU A 44 -20.64 0.20 -4.03
C GLU A 44 -19.59 1.05 -3.30
N ASP A 45 -19.91 1.49 -2.08
CA ASP A 45 -18.92 2.15 -1.22
C ASP A 45 -18.05 1.09 -0.56
N ILE A 46 -16.74 1.17 -0.79
CA ILE A 46 -15.77 0.21 -0.26
C ILE A 46 -15.82 0.07 1.28
N ARG A 47 -16.36 1.06 2.00
CA ARG A 47 -16.52 1.01 3.46
C ARG A 47 -17.62 0.05 3.93
N ASN A 48 -18.53 -0.35 3.05
CA ASN A 48 -19.59 -1.31 3.36
C ASN A 48 -19.09 -2.76 3.31
N LEU A 49 -17.94 -2.97 2.68
CA LEU A 49 -17.32 -4.27 2.53
C LEU A 49 -16.53 -4.65 3.79
N LYS A 50 -16.61 -5.92 4.19
CA LYS A 50 -15.88 -6.44 5.35
C LYS A 50 -14.77 -7.36 4.88
N ILE A 51 -13.53 -7.05 5.25
CA ILE A 51 -12.36 -7.88 4.90
C ILE A 51 -12.53 -9.34 5.34
N THR A 52 -13.24 -9.59 6.45
CA THR A 52 -13.47 -10.94 6.97
C THR A 52 -14.36 -11.78 6.09
N ASP A 53 -15.16 -11.16 5.23
CA ASP A 53 -16.05 -11.84 4.29
C ASP A 53 -15.35 -12.02 2.93
N ILE A 54 -14.32 -11.21 2.64
CA ILE A 54 -13.62 -11.18 1.35
C ILE A 54 -12.35 -12.04 1.36
N PHE A 55 -11.54 -11.95 2.42
CA PHE A 55 -10.22 -12.57 2.49
C PHE A 55 -10.17 -13.67 3.54
N SER A 56 -9.39 -14.70 3.24
CA SER A 56 -8.96 -15.68 4.23
C SER A 56 -8.14 -15.00 5.33
N SER A 57 -8.36 -15.39 6.59
CA SER A 57 -7.54 -14.88 7.69
C SER A 57 -6.08 -15.33 7.60
N ASP A 58 -5.81 -16.38 6.82
CA ASP A 58 -4.50 -17.02 6.71
C ASP A 58 -3.75 -16.54 5.45
N LEU A 59 -4.37 -15.65 4.66
CA LEU A 59 -3.73 -15.04 3.49
C LEU A 59 -2.65 -14.03 3.93
N SER A 60 -1.43 -14.53 4.02
CA SER A 60 -0.25 -13.79 4.46
C SER A 60 0.18 -12.68 3.49
N PRO A 61 0.73 -11.55 3.99
CA PRO A 61 1.42 -10.57 3.15
C PRO A 61 2.61 -11.13 2.35
N LYS A 62 3.16 -12.31 2.73
CA LYS A 62 4.21 -13.03 1.98
C LYS A 62 3.67 -13.92 0.86
N ASN A 63 2.36 -14.01 0.67
CA ASN A 63 1.82 -14.92 -0.34
C ASN A 63 2.10 -14.37 -1.75
N PHE A 64 2.56 -15.24 -2.67
CA PHE A 64 2.82 -14.89 -4.07
C PHE A 64 1.59 -14.39 -4.82
N PHE A 65 0.39 -14.71 -4.32
CA PHE A 65 -0.88 -14.18 -4.82
C PHE A 65 -0.85 -12.67 -5.04
N TRP A 66 -0.22 -11.91 -4.15
CA TRP A 66 -0.18 -10.46 -4.27
C TRP A 66 0.58 -10.03 -5.54
N ARG A 67 1.76 -10.61 -5.79
CA ARG A 67 2.50 -10.37 -7.03
C ARG A 67 1.69 -10.79 -8.26
N ASP A 68 1.04 -11.95 -8.22
CA ASP A 68 0.19 -12.41 -9.32
C ASP A 68 -1.01 -11.46 -9.56
N PHE A 69 -1.59 -10.92 -8.50
CA PHE A 69 -2.67 -9.94 -8.57
C PHE A 69 -2.19 -8.61 -9.17
N ALA A 70 -1.00 -8.14 -8.80
CA ALA A 70 -0.38 -6.99 -9.43
C ALA A 70 -0.17 -7.21 -10.94
N HIS A 71 0.37 -8.36 -11.34
CA HIS A 71 0.52 -8.73 -12.75
C HIS A 71 -0.81 -8.86 -13.50
N LEU A 72 -1.85 -9.37 -12.83
CA LEU A 72 -3.21 -9.39 -13.38
C LEU A 72 -3.70 -7.97 -13.69
N VAL A 73 -3.53 -7.03 -12.75
CA VAL A 73 -3.92 -5.63 -12.93
C VAL A 73 -3.12 -4.96 -14.06
N GLN A 74 -1.81 -5.18 -14.10
CA GLN A 74 -0.95 -4.67 -15.17
C GLN A 74 -1.38 -5.20 -16.55
N THR A 75 -1.82 -6.46 -16.63
CA THR A 75 -2.29 -7.06 -17.88
C THR A 75 -3.67 -6.56 -18.29
N ALA A 76 -4.58 -6.34 -17.33
CA ALA A 76 -5.91 -5.79 -17.57
C ALA A 76 -5.86 -4.31 -17.99
N PHE A 77 -4.85 -3.57 -17.54
CA PHE A 77 -4.73 -2.13 -17.76
C PHE A 77 -3.33 -1.75 -18.25
N PRO A 78 -2.93 -2.17 -19.46
CA PRO A 78 -1.56 -2.01 -19.97
C PRO A 78 -1.15 -0.54 -20.14
N LYS A 79 -2.12 0.38 -20.30
CA LYS A 79 -1.90 1.83 -20.41
C LYS A 79 -2.10 2.58 -19.08
N GLY A 80 -2.42 1.89 -17.99
CA GLY A 80 -2.82 2.50 -16.73
C GLY A 80 -4.30 2.37 -16.44
N LEU A 81 -4.69 2.69 -15.20
CA LEU A 81 -6.11 2.68 -14.82
C LEU A 81 -6.88 3.87 -15.41
N VAL A 82 -6.18 4.96 -15.71
CA VAL A 82 -6.77 6.18 -16.28
C VAL A 82 -6.36 6.27 -17.75
N ASP A 83 -7.24 5.83 -18.64
CA ASP A 83 -7.06 5.90 -20.10
C ASP A 83 -8.35 6.42 -20.75
N GLU A 84 -8.20 7.36 -21.68
CA GLU A 84 -9.32 7.98 -22.42
C GLU A 84 -10.05 7.01 -23.35
N ASN A 85 -9.43 5.87 -23.67
CA ASN A 85 -9.98 4.85 -24.55
C ASN A 85 -10.81 3.79 -23.81
N LEU A 86 -10.90 3.85 -22.47
CA LEU A 86 -11.70 2.90 -21.71
C LEU A 86 -13.20 3.16 -21.93
N SER A 87 -13.95 2.08 -22.19
CA SER A 87 -15.41 2.10 -22.12
C SER A 87 -15.88 2.39 -20.69
N GLU A 88 -17.16 2.77 -20.54
CA GLU A 88 -17.76 3.00 -19.22
C GLU A 88 -17.62 1.79 -18.27
N SER A 89 -17.76 0.59 -18.82
CA SER A 89 -17.61 -0.65 -18.04
C SER A 89 -16.16 -0.91 -17.59
N GLU A 90 -15.18 -0.51 -18.40
CA GLU A 90 -13.76 -0.62 -18.06
C GLU A 90 -13.34 0.48 -17.08
N ILE A 91 -13.92 1.69 -17.18
CA ILE A 91 -13.73 2.77 -16.21
C ILE A 91 -14.23 2.33 -14.82
N ASP A 92 -15.40 1.70 -14.73
CA ASP A 92 -15.90 1.16 -13.46
C ASP A 92 -14.96 0.08 -12.90
N LEU A 93 -14.49 -0.83 -13.77
CA LEU A 93 -13.54 -1.87 -13.36
C LEU A 93 -12.22 -1.27 -12.86
N ALA A 94 -11.67 -0.27 -13.55
CA ALA A 94 -10.46 0.44 -13.17
C ALA A 94 -10.62 1.16 -11.84
N LYS A 95 -11.76 1.83 -11.65
CA LYS A 95 -12.11 2.51 -10.40
C LYS A 95 -12.21 1.52 -9.24
N ARG A 96 -12.94 0.41 -9.39
CA ARG A 96 -13.03 -0.63 -8.36
C ARG A 96 -11.67 -1.27 -8.08
N THR A 97 -10.85 -1.49 -9.11
CA THR A 97 -9.47 -1.97 -8.95
C THR A 97 -8.64 -1.03 -8.09
N HIS A 98 -8.64 0.26 -8.41
CA HIS A 98 -7.95 1.27 -7.59
C HIS A 98 -8.44 1.26 -6.14
N GLN A 99 -9.76 1.21 -5.91
CA GLN A 99 -10.29 1.24 -4.56
C GLN A 99 -9.99 -0.05 -3.79
N PHE A 100 -10.07 -1.21 -4.44
CA PHE A 100 -9.85 -2.53 -3.83
C PHE A 100 -8.48 -2.64 -3.14
N ARG A 101 -7.48 -1.88 -3.61
CA ARG A 101 -6.17 -1.76 -2.98
C ARG A 101 -6.27 -1.45 -1.47
N TYR A 102 -7.27 -0.67 -1.03
CA TYR A 102 -7.44 -0.32 0.39
C TYR A 102 -7.99 -1.45 1.25
N LEU A 103 -8.79 -2.35 0.67
CA LEU A 103 -9.21 -3.58 1.35
C LEU A 103 -8.03 -4.54 1.50
N ILE A 104 -7.13 -4.57 0.51
CA ILE A 104 -5.89 -5.34 0.60
C ILE A 104 -5.03 -4.81 1.76
N ASP A 105 -4.81 -3.50 1.86
CA ASP A 105 -4.03 -2.93 2.97
C ASP A 105 -4.64 -3.22 4.34
N GLU A 106 -5.97 -3.14 4.44
CA GLU A 106 -6.67 -3.50 5.65
C GLU A 106 -6.47 -4.99 6.00
N GLN A 107 -6.53 -5.89 5.00
CA GLN A 107 -6.20 -7.31 5.18
C GLN A 107 -4.75 -7.51 5.65
N MET A 108 -3.79 -6.73 5.12
CA MET A 108 -2.38 -6.82 5.54
C MET A 108 -2.23 -6.45 7.02
N VAL A 109 -2.87 -5.36 7.43
CA VAL A 109 -2.90 -4.90 8.83
C VAL A 109 -3.59 -5.93 9.72
N PHE A 110 -4.74 -6.47 9.29
CA PHE A 110 -5.49 -7.49 10.01
C PHE A 110 -4.66 -8.75 10.24
N TYR A 111 -4.01 -9.27 9.19
CA TYR A 111 -3.16 -10.43 9.26
C TYR A 111 -2.04 -10.24 10.29
N VAL A 112 -1.30 -9.12 10.21
CA VAL A 112 -0.20 -8.84 11.16
C VAL A 112 -0.72 -8.69 12.58
N ARG A 113 -1.86 -8.05 12.80
CA ARG A 113 -2.45 -7.91 14.15
C ARG A 113 -2.85 -9.25 14.77
N ARG A 114 -3.34 -10.20 13.96
CA ARG A 114 -3.84 -11.51 14.39
C ARG A 114 -2.77 -12.58 14.50
N SER A 115 -1.66 -12.48 13.76
CA SER A 115 -0.65 -13.55 13.64
C SER A 115 0.15 -13.88 14.91
N PHE A 116 -0.10 -13.19 16.03
CA PHE A 116 0.69 -13.29 17.25
C PHE A 116 -0.05 -14.04 18.36
N ARG A 117 0.70 -14.78 19.19
CA ARG A 117 0.14 -15.59 20.28
C ARG A 117 -0.43 -14.70 21.39
N LEU A 118 -1.27 -15.26 22.28
CA LEU A 118 -1.90 -14.53 23.40
C LEU A 118 -0.92 -13.70 24.26
N LYS A 119 0.32 -14.18 24.47
CA LYS A 119 1.36 -13.46 25.23
C LYS A 119 1.94 -12.24 24.50
N GLU A 120 1.80 -12.20 23.18
CA GLU A 120 2.27 -11.13 22.29
C GLU A 120 1.14 -10.14 21.93
N LEU A 121 -0.09 -10.35 22.41
CA LEU A 121 -1.20 -9.42 22.22
C LEU A 121 -0.95 -8.04 22.86
N ARG A 122 -0.04 -7.96 23.85
CA ARG A 122 0.38 -6.70 24.47
C ARG A 122 1.34 -5.87 23.61
N LEU A 123 1.83 -6.42 22.50
CA LEU A 123 2.66 -5.69 21.55
C LEU A 123 1.82 -4.64 20.81
N ASN A 124 2.38 -3.45 20.60
CA ASN A 124 1.78 -2.47 19.69
C ASN A 124 1.98 -2.89 18.22
N ASP A 125 1.31 -2.21 17.30
CA ASP A 125 1.36 -2.56 15.87
C ASP A 125 2.79 -2.57 15.31
N SER A 126 3.64 -1.60 15.69
CA SER A 126 5.04 -1.57 15.25
C SER A 126 5.86 -2.78 15.72
N GLN A 127 5.61 -3.26 16.94
CA GLN A 127 6.29 -4.43 17.48
C GLN A 127 5.80 -5.72 16.80
N LYS A 128 4.49 -5.81 16.52
CA LYS A 128 3.91 -6.90 15.75
C LYS A 128 4.48 -6.92 14.33
N LEU A 129 4.52 -5.78 13.64
CA LEU A 129 5.14 -5.70 12.33
C LEU A 129 6.62 -6.10 12.38
N ALA A 130 7.37 -5.61 13.37
CA ALA A 130 8.78 -5.94 13.49
C ALA A 130 9.02 -7.44 13.71
N ALA A 131 8.21 -8.11 14.53
CA ALA A 131 8.28 -9.55 14.74
C ALA A 131 7.81 -10.35 13.51
N TYR A 132 6.86 -9.83 12.73
CA TYR A 132 6.48 -10.44 11.46
C TYR A 132 7.63 -10.37 10.46
N LEU A 133 8.25 -9.20 10.31
CA LEU A 133 9.37 -8.98 9.40
C LEU A 133 10.65 -9.74 9.82
N SER A 134 10.85 -9.99 11.12
CA SER A 134 12.00 -10.74 11.62
C SER A 134 11.98 -12.22 11.22
N SER A 135 10.82 -12.74 10.83
CA SER A 135 10.64 -14.10 10.28
C SER A 135 11.07 -14.24 8.82
N PHE A 136 11.49 -13.15 8.15
CA PHE A 136 11.92 -13.21 6.76
C PHE A 136 13.38 -13.74 6.71
N PRO A 137 13.66 -14.78 5.90
CA PRO A 137 15.00 -15.40 5.82
C PRO A 137 16.13 -14.42 5.45
N GLU A 138 15.81 -13.35 4.72
CA GLU A 138 16.78 -12.40 4.12
C GLU A 138 17.01 -11.10 4.91
N THR A 139 16.53 -10.97 6.15
CA THR A 139 16.69 -9.75 6.98
C THR A 139 18.15 -9.29 7.20
N LYS A 140 19.16 -10.04 6.72
CA LYS A 140 20.58 -9.74 6.89
C LYS A 140 21.24 -8.87 5.81
N LYS A 141 20.58 -8.45 4.73
CA LYS A 141 21.22 -7.60 3.72
C LYS A 141 20.35 -6.41 3.32
N PHE A 142 20.43 -5.38 4.16
CA PHE A 142 20.16 -4.00 3.78
C PHE A 142 20.96 -3.66 2.51
N ASN A 143 20.29 -3.35 1.40
CA ASN A 143 20.94 -2.87 0.20
C ASN A 143 20.49 -1.43 -0.06
N LEU A 144 21.42 -0.49 0.18
CA LEU A 144 21.27 0.93 -0.15
C LEU A 144 21.18 1.22 -1.66
N ASN A 145 21.30 0.19 -2.50
CA ASN A 145 21.27 0.30 -3.95
C ASN A 145 20.07 -0.49 -4.51
N LEU A 146 18.98 0.25 -4.75
CA LEU A 146 17.75 -0.17 -5.42
C LEU A 146 17.97 -0.38 -6.94
N LEU A 147 18.88 -1.26 -7.32
CA LEU A 147 19.01 -1.77 -8.69
C LEU A 147 19.52 -3.21 -8.61
N ALA A 148 18.60 -4.16 -8.38
CA ALA A 148 18.93 -5.58 -8.44
C ALA A 148 17.79 -6.32 -9.15
N GLU A 149 17.90 -6.42 -10.47
CA GLU A 149 16.95 -7.05 -11.41
C GLU A 149 16.78 -8.58 -11.22
N ASN A 150 17.28 -9.18 -10.13
CA ASN A 150 17.36 -10.64 -9.99
C ASN A 150 17.18 -11.15 -8.55
N LYS A 151 16.18 -10.67 -7.80
CA LYS A 151 15.78 -11.34 -6.56
C LYS A 151 14.40 -11.97 -6.69
N LYS A 152 14.37 -13.31 -6.61
CA LYS A 152 13.15 -14.14 -6.54
C LYS A 152 12.50 -14.16 -5.15
N ASP A 153 13.14 -13.57 -4.15
CA ASP A 153 12.72 -13.62 -2.74
C ASP A 153 12.00 -12.35 -2.28
N PHE A 154 10.98 -12.51 -1.43
CA PHE A 154 10.27 -11.40 -0.81
C PHE A 154 11.21 -10.57 0.09
N TYR A 155 11.54 -9.37 -0.36
CA TYR A 155 12.34 -8.40 0.37
C TYR A 155 11.44 -7.34 1.02
N TRP A 156 11.85 -6.80 2.17
CA TRP A 156 11.19 -5.64 2.75
C TRP A 156 12.17 -4.47 2.92
N ALA A 157 11.69 -3.26 2.74
CA ALA A 157 12.46 -2.02 2.85
C ALA A 157 11.71 -0.96 3.66
N ILE A 158 12.48 -0.04 4.25
CA ILE A 158 11.93 1.21 4.78
C ILE A 158 12.09 2.29 3.71
N GLU A 159 10.98 2.87 3.30
CA GLU A 159 10.92 3.87 2.24
C GLU A 159 10.57 5.26 2.79
N SER A 160 10.72 6.28 1.93
CA SER A 160 10.35 7.64 2.32
C SER A 160 8.84 7.76 2.58
N ALA A 161 8.48 8.09 3.82
CA ALA A 161 7.10 8.35 4.21
C ALA A 161 6.60 9.76 3.84
N ARG A 162 7.38 10.58 3.11
CA ARG A 162 7.07 12.01 2.86
C ARG A 162 5.62 12.27 2.42
N LEU A 163 5.06 11.43 1.55
CA LEU A 163 3.68 11.61 1.05
C LEU A 163 2.59 11.19 2.07
N HIS A 164 2.99 10.50 3.12
CA HIS A 164 2.18 10.11 4.28
C HIS A 164 2.37 11.07 5.45
N GLU A 165 2.96 12.24 5.23
CA GLU A 165 3.19 13.27 6.25
C GLU A 165 2.22 14.45 6.08
N LYS A 166 0.97 14.18 5.72
CA LYS A 166 0.01 15.24 5.44
C LYS A 166 -0.47 15.87 6.74
N ILE A 167 -0.47 17.20 6.77
CA ILE A 167 -0.99 18.03 7.85
C ILE A 167 -2.08 18.95 7.32
N SER A 168 -3.01 19.31 8.21
CA SER A 168 -4.14 20.14 7.83
C SER A 168 -3.66 21.53 7.39
N LEU A 169 -4.35 22.11 6.40
CA LEU A 169 -4.05 23.47 5.93
C LEU A 169 -4.26 24.50 7.04
N LYS A 170 -5.21 24.26 7.95
CA LYS A 170 -5.44 25.08 9.14
C LYS A 170 -4.23 25.06 10.09
N ASP A 171 -3.67 23.89 10.37
CA ASP A 171 -2.49 23.79 11.22
C ASP A 171 -1.26 24.42 10.56
N LEU A 172 -1.16 24.31 9.24
CA LEU A 172 -0.09 24.92 8.45
C LEU A 172 -0.16 26.43 8.42
N ALA A 173 -1.36 27.02 8.33
CA ALA A 173 -1.55 28.47 8.37
C ALA A 173 -1.00 29.09 9.67
N ASN A 174 -1.05 28.33 10.77
CA ASN A 174 -0.52 28.73 12.07
C ASN A 174 0.99 28.44 12.26
N ARG A 175 1.67 27.89 11.24
CA ARG A 175 3.09 27.52 11.31
C ARG A 175 3.92 28.37 10.35
N ARG A 176 5.02 28.93 10.87
CA ARG A 176 6.04 29.59 10.03
C ARG A 176 6.74 28.65 9.05
N ASN A 177 6.84 27.36 9.37
CA ASN A 177 7.54 26.36 8.56
C ASN A 177 6.82 25.01 8.65
N PHE A 178 6.84 24.24 7.56
CA PHE A 178 6.43 22.84 7.58
C PHE A 178 7.43 22.05 8.44
N ARG A 179 7.00 21.62 9.62
CA ARG A 179 7.81 20.85 10.56
C ARG A 179 7.02 19.67 11.10
N ILE A 180 7.68 18.51 11.11
CA ILE A 180 7.19 17.27 11.70
C ILE A 180 8.33 16.69 12.53
N PHE A 181 8.13 16.64 13.85
CA PHE A 181 9.12 16.12 14.79
C PHE A 181 9.04 14.61 14.97
N ARG A 182 7.90 14.04 14.59
CA ARG A 182 7.51 12.66 14.84
C ARG A 182 6.92 12.11 13.54
N PRO A 183 7.77 11.81 12.55
CA PRO A 183 7.32 11.35 11.26
C PRO A 183 6.73 9.94 11.36
N ASN A 184 5.85 9.66 10.41
CA ASN A 184 5.39 8.34 10.09
C ASN A 184 6.54 7.52 9.47
N LEU A 185 6.38 6.20 9.50
CA LEU A 185 7.33 5.25 8.95
C LEU A 185 6.64 4.42 7.87
N LYS A 186 7.20 4.39 6.66
CA LYS A 186 6.71 3.56 5.55
C LYS A 186 7.61 2.34 5.39
N ILE A 187 7.01 1.17 5.41
CA ILE A 187 7.65 -0.10 5.17
C ILE A 187 6.98 -0.73 3.95
N VAL A 188 7.76 -1.27 3.02
CA VAL A 188 7.25 -1.99 1.86
C VAL A 188 7.73 -3.44 1.88
N ILE A 189 6.92 -4.37 1.39
CA ILE A 189 7.31 -5.75 1.11
C ILE A 189 7.08 -5.98 -0.37
N ASP A 190 8.15 -6.33 -1.08
CA ASP A 190 8.14 -6.62 -2.52
C ASP A 190 7.53 -5.50 -3.35
N PHE A 191 7.68 -4.25 -2.90
CA PHE A 191 7.08 -3.01 -3.44
C PHE A 191 5.54 -2.96 -3.43
N HIS A 192 4.85 -4.09 -3.55
CA HIS A 192 3.40 -4.23 -3.61
C HIS A 192 2.70 -3.98 -2.27
N ILE A 193 3.21 -4.56 -1.19
CA ILE A 193 2.61 -4.38 0.14
C ILE A 193 3.22 -3.17 0.81
N GLU A 194 2.39 -2.30 1.35
CA GLU A 194 2.82 -1.14 2.12
C GLU A 194 2.23 -1.17 3.54
N PHE A 195 3.06 -0.86 4.52
CA PHE A 195 2.64 -0.52 5.87
C PHE A 195 3.08 0.89 6.20
N VAL A 196 2.17 1.70 6.72
CA VAL A 196 2.52 2.97 7.33
C VAL A 196 2.24 2.90 8.83
N LEU A 197 3.24 3.26 9.62
CA LEU A 197 3.13 3.39 11.07
C LEU A 197 3.15 4.87 11.45
N ASP A 198 2.27 5.28 12.34
CA ASP A 198 2.38 6.58 12.97
C ASP A 198 3.55 6.65 13.95
N SER A 199 3.82 7.83 14.48
CA SER A 199 4.90 8.03 15.44
C SER A 199 4.75 7.31 16.80
N GLN A 200 3.54 6.83 17.12
CA GLN A 200 3.28 6.01 18.30
C GLN A 200 3.43 4.51 17.99
N GLY A 201 3.57 4.17 16.71
CA GLY A 201 3.72 2.82 16.22
C GLY A 201 2.38 2.13 15.97
N ASN A 202 1.31 2.87 15.67
CA ASN A 202 0.02 2.32 15.23
C ASN A 202 -0.04 2.25 13.69
N PHE A 203 -0.71 1.24 13.13
CA PHE A 203 -0.95 1.18 11.69
C PHE A 203 -1.85 2.32 11.20
N LEU A 204 -1.46 2.93 10.08
CA LEU A 204 -2.26 3.84 9.29
C LEU A 204 -2.63 3.15 7.98
N TYR A 205 -3.92 2.96 7.78
CA TYR A 205 -4.51 2.40 6.56
C TYR A 205 -5.82 3.15 6.28
N ILE A 206 -6.23 3.18 5.02
CA ILE A 206 -7.23 4.14 4.54
C ILE A 206 -8.64 3.86 5.06
N LEU A 207 -8.98 2.60 5.28
CA LEU A 207 -10.25 2.18 5.89
C LEU A 207 -10.19 2.13 7.42
N GLY A 208 -9.08 2.55 8.02
CA GLY A 208 -8.89 2.56 9.46
C GLY A 208 -9.74 3.62 10.18
N SER A 209 -9.91 3.43 11.49
CA SER A 209 -10.66 4.35 12.34
C SER A 209 -9.98 5.72 12.47
N GLY A 210 -10.80 6.77 12.62
CA GLY A 210 -10.32 8.15 12.76
C GLY A 210 -9.81 8.74 11.44
N ASN A 211 -9.30 9.97 11.48
CA ASN A 211 -8.94 10.68 10.24
C ASN A 211 -7.52 10.38 9.75
N ASN A 212 -6.59 9.98 10.64
CA ASN A 212 -5.18 9.85 10.26
C ASN A 212 -4.94 8.71 9.25
N GLY A 213 -5.67 7.60 9.38
CA GLY A 213 -5.62 6.48 8.42
C GLY A 213 -6.04 6.90 7.01
N PRO A 214 -7.26 7.41 6.80
CA PRO A 214 -7.69 7.96 5.51
C PRO A 214 -6.74 8.98 4.87
N ILE A 215 -6.07 9.80 5.69
CA ILE A 215 -5.16 10.88 5.22
C ILE A 215 -3.77 10.35 4.86
N ASN A 216 -3.18 9.54 5.73
CA ASN A 216 -1.76 9.17 5.70
C ASN A 216 -1.53 7.67 5.56
N GLY A 217 -2.59 6.88 5.41
CA GLY A 217 -2.51 5.44 5.38
C GLY A 217 -1.81 4.86 4.17
N ALA A 218 -1.41 3.61 4.33
CA ALA A 218 -0.81 2.79 3.28
C ALA A 218 -1.79 2.53 2.12
N SER A 219 -1.20 2.21 0.96
CA SER A 219 -1.93 1.79 -0.22
C SER A 219 -1.16 0.71 -1.01
N TYR A 220 -1.78 -0.44 -1.30
CA TYR A 220 -1.16 -1.53 -2.08
C TYR A 220 -0.71 -1.08 -3.47
N ASN A 221 0.49 -1.43 -3.95
CA ASN A 221 1.00 -1.00 -5.26
C ASN A 221 0.87 -2.10 -6.32
N PHE A 222 0.39 -1.73 -7.50
CA PHE A 222 0.26 -2.61 -8.65
C PHE A 222 1.53 -2.66 -9.52
N ALA A 223 2.33 -1.60 -9.57
CA ALA A 223 3.61 -1.65 -10.29
C ALA A 223 4.64 -2.51 -9.54
N ASP A 224 5.67 -2.97 -10.24
CA ASP A 224 6.71 -3.83 -9.65
C ASP A 224 7.81 -3.03 -8.93
N TYR A 225 7.97 -1.75 -9.27
CA TYR A 225 8.97 -0.84 -8.70
C TYR A 225 8.63 0.61 -9.02
N ASN A 226 9.33 1.55 -8.35
CA ASN A 226 9.18 2.97 -8.60
C ASN A 226 10.00 3.41 -9.82
N ASP A 227 9.35 3.55 -10.96
CA ASP A 227 9.89 4.11 -12.21
C ASP A 227 9.48 5.58 -12.44
N SER A 228 8.73 6.17 -11.50
CA SER A 228 8.19 7.51 -11.67
C SER A 228 9.28 8.58 -11.51
N LYS A 229 9.35 9.46 -12.51
CA LYS A 229 10.19 10.65 -12.53
C LYS A 229 9.30 11.88 -12.45
N ILE A 230 8.70 12.13 -11.29
CA ILE A 230 7.76 13.25 -11.06
C ILE A 230 8.31 14.61 -11.52
N SER A 231 9.63 14.83 -11.44
CA SER A 231 10.28 16.05 -11.93
C SER A 231 10.18 16.27 -13.44
N LEU A 232 9.95 15.22 -14.24
CA LEU A 232 9.80 15.29 -15.69
C LEU A 232 8.36 15.57 -16.13
N GLY A 233 7.43 15.75 -15.18
CA GLY A 233 6.05 16.11 -15.46
C GLY A 233 5.16 14.94 -15.88
N ARG A 234 3.86 15.21 -15.96
CA ARG A 234 2.82 14.19 -16.15
C ARG A 234 2.96 13.41 -17.47
N SER A 235 3.11 14.10 -18.60
CA SER A 235 3.18 13.45 -19.92
C SER A 235 4.34 12.45 -20.01
N CYS A 236 5.55 12.82 -19.56
CA CYS A 236 6.68 11.89 -19.55
C CYS A 236 6.42 10.67 -18.66
N ASN A 237 5.79 10.84 -17.49
CA ASN A 237 5.45 9.71 -16.63
C ASN A 237 4.35 8.83 -17.23
N HIS A 238 3.35 9.43 -17.89
CA HIS A 238 2.28 8.67 -18.52
C HIS A 238 2.79 7.71 -19.60
N GLU A 239 3.83 8.10 -20.31
CA GLU A 239 4.46 7.28 -21.34
C GLU A 239 5.45 6.24 -20.77
N ASN A 240 6.12 6.55 -19.66
CA ASN A 240 7.34 5.84 -19.24
C ASN A 240 7.29 5.27 -17.81
N SER A 241 6.17 5.40 -17.09
CA SER A 241 6.08 4.97 -15.69
C SER A 241 4.81 4.17 -15.41
N ARG A 242 4.98 2.87 -15.18
CA ARG A 242 3.89 2.00 -14.71
C ARG A 242 3.44 2.40 -13.31
N HIS A 243 4.38 2.78 -12.44
CA HIS A 243 4.03 3.22 -11.08
C HIS A 243 3.16 4.47 -11.11
N PHE A 244 3.44 5.41 -12.01
CA PHE A 244 2.61 6.60 -12.15
C PHE A 244 1.19 6.23 -12.63
N ASN A 245 1.08 5.42 -13.68
CA ASN A 245 -0.17 5.08 -14.35
C ASN A 245 -1.11 4.19 -13.53
N LEU A 246 -0.55 3.35 -12.66
CA LEU A 246 -1.33 2.40 -11.86
C LEU A 246 -1.50 2.84 -10.40
N ASP A 247 -0.52 3.54 -9.82
CA ASP A 247 -0.52 3.77 -8.37
C ASP A 247 -0.68 5.24 -7.97
N ILE A 248 -0.24 6.19 -8.80
CA ILE A 248 -0.20 7.63 -8.46
C ILE A 248 -1.34 8.40 -9.11
N GLU A 249 -1.44 8.35 -10.44
CA GLU A 249 -2.44 9.10 -11.19
C GLU A 249 -3.88 8.73 -10.82
N PRO A 250 -4.22 7.43 -10.64
CA PRO A 250 -5.59 7.02 -10.32
C PRO A 250 -6.12 7.62 -9.03
N ILE A 251 -5.26 8.03 -8.10
CA ILE A 251 -5.65 8.69 -6.84
C ILE A 251 -6.54 9.91 -7.12
N LYS A 252 -6.20 10.71 -8.15
CA LYS A 252 -6.96 11.92 -8.47
C LYS A 252 -8.36 11.62 -9.02
N TYR A 253 -8.52 10.48 -9.69
CA TYR A 253 -9.71 10.15 -10.48
C TYR A 253 -10.65 9.17 -9.77
N TYR A 254 -10.09 8.23 -9.01
CA TYR A 254 -10.80 7.05 -8.54
C TYR A 254 -10.78 6.87 -7.02
N ASP A 255 -10.10 7.74 -6.24
CA ASP A 255 -10.21 7.72 -4.78
C ASP A 255 -11.69 7.83 -4.36
N PRO A 256 -12.12 7.05 -3.34
CA PRO A 256 -13.46 7.14 -2.77
C PRO A 256 -13.77 8.57 -2.33
N LEU A 257 -15.03 8.98 -2.52
CA LEU A 257 -15.47 10.35 -2.24
C LEU A 257 -15.13 10.78 -0.80
N PHE A 258 -15.33 9.91 0.19
CA PHE A 258 -15.03 10.23 1.59
C PHE A 258 -13.56 10.64 1.80
N ARG A 259 -12.63 10.00 1.07
CA ARG A 259 -11.19 10.27 1.17
C ARG A 259 -10.83 11.52 0.37
N SER A 260 -11.33 11.62 -0.86
CA SER A 260 -11.11 12.78 -1.73
C SER A 260 -11.56 14.09 -1.06
N GLU A 261 -12.74 14.11 -0.44
CA GLU A 261 -13.23 15.28 0.31
C GLU A 261 -12.35 15.62 1.52
N LEU A 262 -11.91 14.59 2.25
CA LEU A 262 -11.03 14.78 3.40
C LEU A 262 -9.69 15.39 2.99
N LEU A 263 -9.08 14.87 1.92
CA LEU A 263 -7.74 15.27 1.47
C LEU A 263 -7.64 16.70 0.96
N LYS A 264 -8.74 17.34 0.54
CA LYS A 264 -8.77 18.76 0.12
C LYS A 264 -8.20 19.72 1.16
N ASN A 265 -8.31 19.36 2.45
CA ASN A 265 -7.89 20.18 3.58
C ASN A 265 -6.50 19.81 4.11
N TYR A 266 -5.73 18.98 3.42
CA TYR A 266 -4.43 18.50 3.86
C TYR A 266 -3.39 18.59 2.75
N ARG A 267 -2.12 18.78 3.12
CA ARG A 267 -1.01 18.64 2.16
C ARG A 267 0.19 17.95 2.78
N ALA A 268 0.88 17.16 1.97
CA ALA A 268 2.19 16.62 2.28
C ALA A 268 3.28 17.71 2.20
N PRO A 269 4.44 17.52 2.85
CA PRO A 269 5.59 18.38 2.64
C PRO A 269 6.09 18.27 1.20
N THR A 270 6.46 19.40 0.62
CA THR A 270 7.28 19.44 -0.60
C THR A 270 8.64 18.78 -0.35
N LEU A 271 9.36 18.38 -1.40
CA LEU A 271 10.69 17.81 -1.25
C LEU A 271 11.66 18.79 -0.55
N LYS A 272 11.52 20.09 -0.83
CA LYS A 272 12.30 21.14 -0.17
C LYS A 272 11.98 21.20 1.32
N GLU A 273 10.70 21.21 1.71
CA GLU A 273 10.29 21.21 3.12
C GLU A 273 10.74 19.94 3.86
N PHE A 274 10.72 18.80 3.19
CA PHE A 274 11.15 17.52 3.75
C PHE A 274 12.66 17.49 4.08
N LYS A 275 13.49 18.03 3.16
CA LYS A 275 14.95 18.06 3.29
C LYS A 275 15.46 19.23 4.13
N ARG A 276 14.78 20.39 4.09
CA ARG A 276 15.29 21.66 4.66
C ARG A 276 15.16 21.70 6.19
N SER A 277 16.24 22.08 6.86
CA SER A 277 16.21 22.56 8.24
C SER A 277 17.39 23.48 8.54
N PRO A 278 17.26 24.51 9.41
CA PRO A 278 18.39 25.31 9.89
C PRO A 278 19.43 24.48 10.65
N PHE A 279 19.01 23.36 11.23
CA PHE A 279 19.89 22.36 11.86
C PHE A 279 19.51 20.99 11.30
N PHE A 280 20.46 20.28 10.68
CA PHE A 280 20.20 19.01 9.97
C PHE A 280 19.41 18.00 10.82
N HIS A 281 19.66 17.94 12.13
CA HIS A 281 18.96 17.04 13.06
C HIS A 281 17.46 17.33 13.28
N HIS A 282 16.95 18.44 12.75
CA HIS A 282 15.54 18.83 12.83
C HIS A 282 14.81 18.73 11.48
N SER A 283 15.47 18.28 10.40
CA SER A 283 14.77 18.02 9.15
C SER A 283 13.84 16.80 9.29
N ILE A 284 12.75 16.79 8.53
CA ILE A 284 11.82 15.66 8.53
C ILE A 284 12.55 14.40 8.04
N GLU A 285 13.37 14.54 6.98
CA GLU A 285 14.21 13.45 6.46
C GLU A 285 15.11 12.84 7.55
N TYR A 286 15.80 13.66 8.34
CA TYR A 286 16.67 13.15 9.39
C TYR A 286 15.89 12.40 10.48
N GLN A 287 14.74 12.94 10.90
CA GLN A 287 13.87 12.28 11.88
C GLN A 287 13.31 10.97 11.33
N SER A 288 12.94 10.91 10.04
CA SER A 288 12.49 9.69 9.38
C SER A 288 13.60 8.63 9.36
N LYS A 289 14.85 9.02 9.03
CA LYS A 289 16.02 8.12 9.09
C LYS A 289 16.27 7.59 10.50
N ARG A 290 16.11 8.42 11.54
CA ARG A 290 16.22 7.96 12.93
C ARG A 290 15.11 6.99 13.33
N ALA A 291 13.87 7.26 12.93
CA ALA A 291 12.74 6.35 13.16
C ALA A 291 12.97 5.01 12.45
N ALA A 292 13.45 5.03 11.22
CA ALA A 292 13.82 3.85 10.43
C ALA A 292 14.86 2.98 11.16
N LEU A 293 15.99 3.57 11.57
CA LEU A 293 17.04 2.86 12.32
C LEU A 293 16.53 2.27 13.64
N LYS A 294 15.61 2.96 14.33
CA LYS A 294 15.01 2.44 15.57
C LYS A 294 14.14 1.21 15.29
N PHE A 295 13.34 1.26 14.22
CA PHE A 295 12.48 0.14 13.82
C PHE A 295 13.29 -1.05 13.32
N GLU A 296 14.32 -0.83 12.51
CA GLU A 296 15.24 -1.89 12.05
C GLU A 296 15.89 -2.64 13.22
N ARG A 297 16.37 -1.92 14.23
CA ARG A 297 16.88 -2.53 15.46
C ARG A 297 15.81 -3.35 16.20
N MET A 298 14.53 -2.97 16.10
CA MET A 298 13.43 -3.73 16.67
C MET A 298 13.25 -5.06 15.93
N VAL A 299 13.25 -5.04 14.58
CA VAL A 299 13.20 -6.25 13.75
C VAL A 299 14.34 -7.20 14.10
N ASN A 300 15.58 -6.70 14.12
CA ASN A 300 16.76 -7.52 14.40
C ASN A 300 16.76 -8.12 15.81
N LYS A 301 16.17 -7.44 16.80
CA LYS A 301 16.01 -8.00 18.16
C LYS A 301 14.94 -9.08 18.22
N SER A 302 13.89 -8.97 17.40
CA SER A 302 12.83 -9.96 17.31
C SER A 302 13.30 -11.27 16.66
N SER A 303 14.36 -11.25 15.86
CA SER A 303 14.98 -12.46 15.26
C SER A 303 15.74 -13.35 16.25
N VAL A 304 15.95 -12.91 17.49
CA VAL A 304 16.82 -13.57 18.51
C VAL A 304 15.99 -14.31 19.58
N LYS A 305 14.70 -14.52 19.36
CA LYS A 305 13.81 -15.30 20.23
C LYS A 305 13.16 -16.44 19.46
#